data_AF-A0A8J6BXV8-F1
#
_entry.id   AF-A0A8J6BXV8-F1
#
_cell.length_a   1.000
_cell.length_b   1.000
_cell.length_c   1.000
_cell.angle_alpha   90.00
_cell.angle_beta   90.00
_cell.angle_gamma   90.00
#
_symmetry.space_group_name_H-M   'P 1'
#
loop_
_entity.id
_entity.type
_entity.pdbx_description
1 polymer ?
#
loop_
_entity_poly.entity_id
_entity_poly.type
_entity_poly.pdbx_seq_one_letter_code
_entity_poly.pdbx_strand_id
1 'polypeptide(L)'
;MAANSRALLARRISLLLSSKVLPFSSSCCCRCSSTSNYGLVLRPSVWPPPPPGAEWRRAFHDGRPRGPLWRSKKLIGKEALFAIQGLKRFKGDEERLVEFLKRHVARLLKADKLAVLGELERQEEVDLAVKMFRIMQKDDWYKPDVYMYKDLIVALAKFKKMDEAMVIWGNMKDENLFPDSQTYAEVIRGFLSYGSPSDAMNIYEEMKKSPDPPEELPFRVLLKGLLPHPLLRNRVKRDFEELFPERHIYDPPEEIFGMR
;
A
#
# COMPACT_ATOMS: atom_id res chain seq x y z
N MET A 1 -49.66 30.52 -9.32
CA MET A 1 -49.19 31.02 -10.62
C MET A 1 -47.71 30.66 -10.77
N ALA A 2 -47.41 29.83 -11.78
CA ALA A 2 -46.13 29.52 -12.43
C ALA A 2 -44.86 29.40 -11.52
N ALA A 3 -44.18 28.27 -11.35
CA ALA A 3 -43.92 27.14 -12.24
C ALA A 3 -43.64 27.58 -13.69
N ASN A 4 -42.44 28.13 -13.95
CA ASN A 4 -41.72 28.02 -15.24
C ASN A 4 -40.42 28.83 -15.19
N SER A 5 -39.29 28.15 -14.98
CA SER A 5 -37.96 28.57 -15.46
C SER A 5 -37.05 27.34 -15.49
N ARG A 6 -37.49 26.31 -16.24
CA ARG A 6 -36.63 25.22 -16.70
C ARG A 6 -36.02 25.63 -18.05
N ALA A 7 -34.80 25.16 -18.30
CA ALA A 7 -34.30 24.78 -19.61
C ALA A 7 -33.97 25.90 -20.61
N LEU A 8 -32.78 26.49 -20.46
CA LEU A 8 -32.06 27.15 -21.57
C LEU A 8 -30.54 26.96 -21.42
N LEU A 9 -30.04 25.72 -21.52
CA LEU A 9 -28.63 25.48 -21.90
C LEU A 9 -28.37 24.03 -22.33
N ALA A 10 -29.34 23.44 -23.03
CA ALA A 10 -29.12 22.22 -23.80
C ALA A 10 -29.77 22.38 -25.17
N ARG A 11 -28.95 22.20 -26.21
CA ARG A 11 -29.24 21.98 -27.65
C ARG A 11 -28.93 23.14 -28.60
N ARG A 12 -28.27 22.74 -29.69
CA ARG A 12 -27.77 23.47 -30.89
C ARG A 12 -26.41 24.10 -30.62
N ILE A 13 -25.30 23.56 -31.13
CA ILE A 13 -25.05 23.37 -32.57
C ILE A 13 -24.44 21.99 -32.85
N SER A 14 -25.13 21.22 -33.69
CA SER A 14 -24.61 20.09 -34.44
C SER A 14 -25.01 20.31 -35.89
N LEU A 15 -24.17 19.81 -36.81
CA LEU A 15 -24.34 19.74 -38.27
C LEU A 15 -23.99 21.07 -38.96
N LEU A 16 -23.06 21.11 -39.91
CA LEU A 16 -22.99 20.41 -41.20
C LEU A 16 -21.53 20.56 -41.71
N LEU A 17 -20.89 19.77 -42.56
CA LEU A 17 -21.14 18.60 -43.42
C LEU A 17 -19.73 18.27 -43.98
N SER A 18 -19.22 17.03 -43.91
CA SER A 18 -19.42 15.94 -44.88
C SER A 18 -18.46 15.94 -46.08
N SER A 19 -17.82 14.79 -46.27
CA SER A 19 -17.48 14.06 -47.51
C SER A 19 -16.09 13.42 -47.39
N LYS A 20 -15.80 12.14 -47.68
CA LYS A 20 -16.45 11.00 -48.36
C LYS A 20 -15.65 9.72 -47.93
N VAL A 21 -16.27 8.60 -47.51
CA VAL A 21 -16.76 7.43 -48.28
C VAL A 21 -15.61 6.53 -48.82
N LEU A 22 -15.26 5.42 -48.13
CA LEU A 22 -15.58 3.96 -48.37
C LEU A 22 -14.54 3.23 -49.28
N PRO A 23 -14.58 1.88 -49.53
CA PRO A 23 -14.67 0.66 -48.69
C PRO A 23 -13.79 -0.56 -49.18
N PHE A 24 -14.08 -1.79 -48.69
CA PHE A 24 -13.69 -3.17 -49.14
C PHE A 24 -12.26 -3.68 -48.79
N SER A 25 -11.95 -4.96 -48.55
CA SER A 25 -12.67 -6.22 -48.23
C SER A 25 -11.63 -7.35 -48.08
N SER A 26 -12.09 -8.53 -47.65
CA SER A 26 -11.50 -9.88 -47.81
C SER A 26 -10.45 -10.31 -46.77
N SER A 27 -10.41 -11.54 -46.24
CA SER A 27 -11.29 -12.72 -46.28
C SER A 27 -10.59 -13.87 -45.52
N CYS A 28 -11.37 -14.69 -44.78
CA CYS A 28 -11.23 -16.16 -44.60
C CYS A 28 -9.93 -16.72 -43.97
N CYS A 29 -9.85 -17.89 -43.32
CA CYS A 29 -10.72 -19.03 -42.95
C CYS A 29 -9.83 -19.90 -42.01
N CYS A 30 -10.30 -20.56 -40.94
CA CYS A 30 -10.74 -21.96 -40.91
C CYS A 30 -10.84 -22.32 -39.40
N ARG A 31 -12.01 -22.72 -38.88
CA ARG A 31 -12.66 -24.05 -38.91
C ARG A 31 -12.27 -24.91 -37.68
N CYS A 32 -13.23 -25.04 -36.76
CA CYS A 32 -13.27 -26.11 -35.77
C CYS A 32 -13.53 -27.45 -36.47
N SER A 33 -12.79 -28.48 -36.07
CA SER A 33 -13.14 -29.87 -36.33
C SER A 33 -12.87 -30.67 -35.06
N SER A 34 -13.93 -31.22 -34.49
CA SER A 34 -13.91 -32.25 -33.46
C SER A 34 -13.56 -33.61 -34.06
N THR A 35 -12.56 -34.29 -33.52
CA THR A 35 -12.47 -35.76 -33.61
C THR A 35 -11.92 -36.30 -32.30
N SER A 36 -12.71 -37.18 -31.69
CA SER A 36 -12.35 -38.08 -30.60
C SER A 36 -11.19 -38.97 -31.01
N ASN A 37 -10.19 -39.11 -30.14
CA ASN A 37 -9.46 -40.36 -30.01
C ASN A 37 -8.82 -40.44 -28.61
N TYR A 38 -9.17 -41.51 -27.90
CA TYR A 38 -8.50 -41.92 -26.67
C TYR A 38 -7.05 -42.28 -27.00
N GLY A 39 -6.10 -41.65 -26.32
CA GLY A 39 -4.67 -41.90 -26.48
C GLY A 39 -3.91 -41.47 -25.23
N LEU A 40 -3.13 -42.40 -24.70
CA LEU A 40 -2.40 -42.35 -23.44
C LEU A 40 -1.46 -41.14 -23.29
N VAL A 41 -1.26 -40.77 -22.03
CA VAL A 41 -0.33 -39.76 -21.51
C VAL A 41 1.10 -39.94 -22.05
N LEU A 42 1.65 -38.89 -22.66
CA LEU A 42 3.09 -38.62 -22.70
C LEU A 42 3.33 -37.13 -22.41
N ARG A 43 4.16 -36.85 -21.39
CA ARG A 43 4.63 -35.52 -21.05
C ARG A 43 5.39 -34.91 -22.23
N PRO A 44 5.11 -33.67 -22.69
CA PRO A 44 6.05 -32.96 -23.53
C PRO A 44 7.07 -32.27 -22.63
N SER A 45 8.14 -32.98 -22.31
CA SER A 45 9.43 -32.34 -22.03
C SER A 45 10.08 -31.96 -23.36
N VAL A 46 10.67 -30.78 -23.40
CA VAL A 46 11.52 -30.20 -24.46
C VAL A 46 10.74 -29.40 -25.53
N TRP A 47 10.72 -28.08 -25.32
CA TRP A 47 10.44 -27.11 -26.37
C TRP A 47 11.57 -27.15 -27.41
N PRO A 48 11.29 -26.99 -28.72
CA PRO A 48 12.35 -26.91 -29.72
C PRO A 48 13.25 -25.70 -29.44
N PRO A 49 14.58 -25.82 -29.65
CA PRO A 49 15.49 -24.69 -29.50
C PRO A 49 15.16 -23.60 -30.55
N PRO A 50 15.41 -22.32 -30.24
CA PRO A 50 15.12 -21.23 -31.16
C PRO A 50 16.07 -21.28 -32.36
N PRO A 51 15.70 -20.69 -33.52
CA PRO A 51 16.59 -20.59 -34.66
C PRO A 51 17.83 -19.74 -34.35
N PRO A 52 18.96 -19.97 -35.06
CA PRO A 52 20.20 -19.24 -34.82
C PRO A 52 20.01 -17.73 -35.03
N GLY A 53 20.31 -16.94 -34.00
CA GLY A 53 20.20 -15.47 -34.03
C GLY A 53 18.96 -14.88 -33.35
N ALA A 54 18.03 -15.72 -32.84
CA ALA A 54 16.87 -15.25 -32.08
C ALA A 54 17.14 -15.31 -30.56
N GLU A 55 17.27 -14.15 -29.94
CA GLU A 55 17.38 -13.99 -28.49
C GLU A 55 16.01 -14.25 -27.83
N TRP A 56 15.93 -15.18 -26.87
CA TRP A 56 14.70 -15.45 -26.12
C TRP A 56 14.28 -14.26 -25.25
N ARG A 57 13.57 -13.28 -25.82
CA ARG A 57 12.85 -12.29 -25.02
C ARG A 57 11.49 -12.87 -24.64
N ARG A 58 11.39 -13.37 -23.41
CA ARG A 58 10.10 -13.62 -22.76
C ARG A 58 9.35 -12.29 -22.68
N ALA A 59 8.31 -12.13 -23.49
CA ALA A 59 7.55 -10.88 -23.65
C ALA A 59 6.64 -10.50 -22.46
N PHE A 60 6.83 -11.05 -21.27
CA PHE A 60 6.09 -10.65 -20.06
C PHE A 60 7.02 -10.63 -18.84
N HIS A 61 7.94 -9.67 -18.82
CA HIS A 61 8.66 -9.26 -17.62
C HIS A 61 8.43 -7.76 -17.42
N ASP A 62 7.76 -7.39 -16.34
CA ASP A 62 7.46 -6.01 -15.92
C ASP A 62 8.69 -5.25 -15.37
N GLY A 63 9.91 -5.72 -15.66
CA GLY A 63 11.17 -5.07 -15.31
C GLY A 63 11.49 -4.97 -13.81
N ARG A 64 10.53 -5.29 -12.92
CA ARG A 64 10.75 -5.32 -11.48
C ARG A 64 11.48 -6.61 -11.13
N PRO A 65 12.61 -6.56 -10.40
CA PRO A 65 13.23 -7.79 -9.91
C PRO A 65 12.27 -8.44 -8.92
N ARG A 66 11.52 -9.46 -9.38
CA ARG A 66 10.91 -10.44 -8.49
C ARG A 66 12.06 -11.22 -7.89
N GLY A 67 12.63 -10.68 -6.81
CA GLY A 67 13.64 -11.37 -6.02
C GLY A 67 13.16 -12.79 -5.69
N PRO A 68 14.06 -13.77 -5.61
CA PRO A 68 13.68 -15.13 -5.26
C PRO A 68 12.90 -15.08 -3.93
N LEU A 69 11.72 -15.70 -3.94
CA LEU A 69 10.82 -15.80 -2.79
C LEU A 69 11.50 -16.36 -1.52
N TRP A 70 12.66 -16.98 -1.70
CA TRP A 70 13.46 -17.70 -0.72
C TRP A 70 14.52 -16.85 -0.01
N ARG A 71 14.64 -15.54 -0.28
CA ARG A 71 15.63 -14.69 0.39
C ARG A 71 15.11 -14.02 1.67
N SER A 72 14.24 -14.71 2.41
CA SER A 72 13.96 -14.39 3.80
C SER A 72 14.24 -15.63 4.65
N LYS A 73 14.87 -15.44 5.81
CA LYS A 73 15.17 -16.48 6.81
C LYS A 73 13.91 -17.12 7.42
N LYS A 74 12.72 -16.83 6.86
CA LYS A 74 11.38 -17.18 7.31
C LYS A 74 10.78 -18.19 6.33
N LEU A 75 10.61 -19.43 6.77
CA LEU A 75 9.96 -20.48 5.97
C LEU A 75 8.48 -20.12 5.77
N ILE A 76 8.09 -19.80 4.53
CA ILE A 76 6.68 -19.57 4.17
C ILE A 76 6.06 -20.94 3.85
N GLY A 77 4.98 -21.30 4.56
CA GLY A 77 4.23 -22.54 4.33
C GLY A 77 3.59 -22.60 2.95
N LYS A 78 3.31 -23.81 2.45
CA LYS A 78 2.66 -24.00 1.14
C LYS A 78 1.28 -23.34 1.08
N GLU A 79 0.55 -23.36 2.20
CA GLU A 79 -0.77 -22.73 2.31
C GLU A 79 -0.67 -21.20 2.28
N ALA A 80 0.29 -20.62 3.01
CA ALA A 80 0.59 -19.19 2.91
C ALA A 80 0.99 -18.78 1.49
N LEU A 81 1.82 -19.56 0.81
CA LEU A 81 2.19 -19.31 -0.60
C LEU A 81 0.97 -19.31 -1.53
N PHE A 82 0.10 -20.30 -1.38
CA PHE A 82 -1.14 -20.39 -2.14
C PHE A 82 -2.05 -19.17 -1.86
N ALA A 83 -2.18 -18.77 -0.60
CA ALA A 83 -2.94 -17.60 -0.20
C ALA A 83 -2.37 -16.32 -0.83
N ILE A 84 -1.06 -16.07 -0.73
CA ILE A 84 -0.39 -14.88 -1.32
C ILE A 84 -0.64 -14.83 -2.84
N GLN A 85 -0.46 -15.94 -3.54
CA GLN A 85 -0.66 -16.00 -4.98
C GLN A 85 -2.12 -15.74 -5.37
N GLY A 86 -3.08 -16.32 -4.63
CA GLY A 86 -4.51 -16.10 -4.86
C GLY A 86 -4.93 -14.66 -4.60
N LEU A 87 -4.48 -14.07 -3.49
CA LEU A 87 -4.72 -12.66 -3.15
C LEU A 87 -4.26 -11.73 -4.26
N LYS A 88 -3.05 -11.93 -4.77
CA LYS A 88 -2.49 -11.12 -5.85
C LYS A 88 -3.21 -11.34 -7.18
N ARG A 89 -3.65 -12.56 -7.47
CA ARG A 89 -4.39 -12.90 -8.69
C ARG A 89 -5.74 -12.19 -8.74
N PHE A 90 -6.44 -12.10 -7.61
CA PHE A 90 -7.78 -11.50 -7.52
C PHE A 90 -7.78 -10.03 -7.09
N LYS A 91 -6.62 -9.35 -7.07
CA LYS A 91 -6.52 -7.94 -6.64
C LYS A 91 -7.48 -6.99 -7.39
N GLY A 92 -7.78 -7.25 -8.66
CA GLY A 92 -8.67 -6.42 -9.49
C GLY A 92 -10.15 -6.85 -9.50
N ASP A 93 -10.52 -7.94 -8.81
CA ASP A 93 -11.88 -8.50 -8.80
C ASP A 93 -12.31 -8.67 -7.34
N GLU A 94 -12.97 -7.64 -6.80
CA GLU A 94 -13.27 -7.57 -5.36
C GLU A 94 -14.21 -8.68 -4.91
N GLU A 95 -15.19 -9.08 -5.73
CA GLU A 95 -16.12 -10.16 -5.40
C GLU A 95 -15.39 -11.49 -5.25
N ARG A 96 -14.54 -11.84 -6.23
CA ARG A 96 -13.73 -13.06 -6.16
C ARG A 96 -12.70 -13.00 -5.05
N LEU A 97 -12.13 -11.82 -4.77
CA LEU A 97 -11.19 -11.65 -3.68
C LEU A 97 -11.86 -11.93 -2.33
N VAL A 98 -13.04 -11.36 -2.07
CA VAL A 98 -13.79 -11.60 -0.83
C VAL A 98 -14.16 -13.07 -0.68
N GLU A 99 -14.58 -13.73 -1.75
CA GLU A 99 -14.89 -15.17 -1.72
C GLU A 99 -13.63 -16.02 -1.45
N PHE A 100 -12.51 -15.68 -2.08
CA PHE A 100 -11.23 -16.35 -1.85
C PHE A 100 -10.75 -16.19 -0.41
N LEU A 101 -10.90 -14.98 0.15
CA LEU A 101 -10.58 -14.67 1.55
C LEU A 101 -11.38 -15.55 2.51
N LYS A 102 -12.70 -15.64 2.31
CA LYS A 102 -13.59 -16.47 3.14
C LYS A 102 -13.26 -17.96 3.06
N ARG A 103 -12.99 -18.48 1.86
CA ARG A 103 -12.75 -19.92 1.65
C ARG A 103 -11.36 -20.38 2.06
N HIS A 104 -10.33 -19.62 1.69
CA HIS A 104 -8.95 -20.07 1.80
C HIS A 104 -8.18 -19.38 2.91
N VAL A 105 -8.38 -18.07 3.12
CA VAL A 105 -7.59 -17.29 4.08
C VAL A 105 -8.17 -17.35 5.49
N ALA A 106 -9.50 -17.39 5.65
CA ALA A 106 -10.13 -17.46 6.97
C ALA A 106 -9.68 -18.69 7.77
N ARG A 107 -9.48 -19.82 7.10
CA ARG A 107 -9.05 -21.10 7.71
C ARG A 107 -7.53 -21.23 7.94
N LEU A 108 -6.72 -20.27 7.50
CA LEU A 108 -5.26 -20.34 7.66
C LEU A 108 -4.88 -20.27 9.15
N LEU A 109 -3.83 -20.99 9.51
CA LEU A 109 -3.26 -20.96 10.86
C LEU A 109 -2.60 -19.60 11.15
N LYS A 110 -2.47 -19.26 12.44
CA LYS A 110 -1.81 -18.03 12.91
C LYS A 110 -0.46 -17.77 12.23
N ALA A 111 0.40 -18.80 12.19
CA ALA A 111 1.73 -18.68 11.59
C ALA A 111 1.68 -18.34 10.10
N ASP A 112 0.76 -18.96 9.36
CA ASP A 112 0.58 -18.70 7.94
C ASP A 112 -0.01 -17.31 7.70
N LYS A 113 -1.03 -16.88 8.46
CA LYS A 113 -1.60 -15.53 8.35
C LYS A 113 -0.55 -14.43 8.58
N LEU A 114 0.31 -14.60 9.59
CA LEU A 114 1.44 -13.71 9.88
C LEU A 114 2.51 -13.75 8.76
N ALA A 115 2.75 -14.91 8.16
CA ALA A 115 3.66 -15.04 7.02
C ALA A 115 3.10 -14.35 5.76
N VAL A 116 1.79 -14.50 5.50
CA VAL A 116 1.09 -13.82 4.41
C VAL A 116 1.16 -12.31 4.60
N LEU A 117 0.82 -11.79 5.79
CA LEU A 117 0.87 -10.35 6.08
C LEU A 117 2.27 -9.79 5.84
N GLY A 118 3.29 -10.38 6.46
CA GLY A 118 4.67 -9.90 6.31
C GLY A 118 5.20 -9.99 4.88
N GLU A 119 4.75 -10.98 4.09
CA GLU A 119 5.13 -11.07 2.67
C GLU A 119 4.40 -10.04 1.82
N LEU A 120 3.15 -9.71 2.12
CA LEU A 120 2.42 -8.63 1.44
C LEU A 120 3.03 -7.26 1.75
N GLU A 121 3.41 -7.02 3.00
CA GLU A 121 4.13 -5.81 3.42
C GLU A 121 5.49 -5.70 2.73
N ARG A 122 6.26 -6.80 2.69
CA ARG A 122 7.54 -6.85 1.97
C ARG A 122 7.40 -6.62 0.46
N GLN A 123 6.31 -7.09 -0.12
CA GLN A 123 5.97 -6.87 -1.53
C GLN A 123 5.24 -5.55 -1.78
N GLU A 124 5.03 -4.75 -0.73
CA GLU A 124 4.40 -3.43 -0.82
C GLU A 124 2.95 -3.47 -1.35
N GLU A 125 2.27 -4.60 -1.18
CA GLU A 125 0.87 -4.80 -1.55
C GLU A 125 -0.06 -4.35 -0.42
N VAL A 126 -0.03 -3.05 -0.11
CA VAL A 126 -0.62 -2.50 1.12
C VAL A 126 -2.14 -2.68 1.20
N ASP A 127 -2.87 -2.57 0.09
CA ASP A 127 -4.32 -2.83 0.06
C ASP A 127 -4.68 -4.23 0.56
N LEU A 128 -3.89 -5.21 0.11
CA LEU A 128 -4.08 -6.60 0.47
C LEU A 128 -3.62 -6.85 1.91
N ALA A 129 -2.54 -6.19 2.35
CA ALA A 129 -2.07 -6.24 3.74
C ALA A 129 -3.15 -5.72 4.72
N VAL A 130 -3.81 -4.59 4.41
CA VAL A 130 -4.93 -4.08 5.22
C VAL A 130 -6.10 -5.06 5.25
N LYS A 131 -6.47 -5.65 4.09
CA LYS A 131 -7.52 -6.68 4.04
C LYS A 131 -7.16 -7.92 4.87
N MET A 132 -5.90 -8.35 4.83
CA MET A 132 -5.38 -9.47 5.62
C MET A 132 -5.39 -9.16 7.13
N PHE A 133 -4.96 -7.95 7.50
CA PHE A 133 -4.95 -7.47 8.88
C PHE A 133 -6.37 -7.47 9.48
N ARG A 134 -7.36 -6.96 8.74
CA ARG A 134 -8.79 -6.99 9.16
C ARG A 134 -9.36 -8.39 9.34
N ILE A 135 -8.82 -9.39 8.64
CA ILE A 135 -9.22 -10.79 8.84
C ILE A 135 -8.58 -11.33 10.10
N MET A 136 -7.30 -11.03 10.33
CA MET A 136 -6.61 -11.43 11.55
C MET A 136 -7.30 -10.84 12.79
N GLN A 137 -7.76 -9.58 12.75
CA GLN A 137 -8.51 -8.96 13.86
C GLN A 137 -9.78 -9.73 14.27
N LYS A 138 -10.34 -10.56 13.38
CA LYS A 138 -11.55 -11.36 13.65
C LYS A 138 -11.25 -12.75 14.20
N ASP A 139 -9.99 -13.14 14.24
CA ASP A 139 -9.60 -14.46 14.73
C ASP A 139 -9.53 -14.48 16.26
N ASP A 140 -9.92 -15.60 16.86
CA ASP A 140 -9.93 -15.77 18.33
C ASP A 140 -8.53 -15.65 18.96
N TRP A 141 -7.46 -15.94 18.20
CA TRP A 141 -6.08 -15.88 18.68
C TRP A 141 -5.45 -14.49 18.58
N TYR A 142 -6.15 -13.53 17.94
CA TYR A 142 -5.62 -12.20 17.71
C TYR A 142 -5.38 -11.47 19.03
N LYS A 143 -4.17 -10.94 19.15
CA LYS A 143 -3.79 -10.05 20.24
C LYS A 143 -3.31 -8.75 19.61
N PRO A 144 -3.92 -7.60 19.96
CA PRO A 144 -3.45 -6.30 19.55
C PRO A 144 -1.95 -6.14 19.84
N ASP A 145 -1.18 -5.71 18.84
CA ASP A 145 0.27 -5.49 18.94
C ASP A 145 0.63 -4.17 18.27
N VAL A 146 1.26 -3.28 19.03
CA VAL A 146 1.72 -1.96 18.58
C VAL A 146 2.63 -2.09 17.36
N TYR A 147 3.49 -3.10 17.32
CA TYR A 147 4.43 -3.27 16.20
C TYR A 147 3.72 -3.60 14.89
N MET A 148 2.67 -4.44 14.92
CA MET A 148 1.87 -4.76 13.73
C MET A 148 1.17 -3.51 13.18
N TYR A 149 0.61 -2.68 14.07
CA TYR A 149 0.02 -1.40 13.67
C TYR A 149 1.06 -0.44 13.09
N LYS A 150 2.20 -0.29 13.78
CA LYS A 150 3.29 0.58 13.34
C LYS A 150 3.75 0.24 11.92
N ASP A 151 4.06 -1.03 11.67
CA ASP A 151 4.59 -1.48 10.38
C ASP A 151 3.58 -1.23 9.25
N LEU A 152 2.29 -1.50 9.50
CA LEU A 152 1.22 -1.25 8.54
C LEU A 152 1.00 0.24 8.27
N ILE A 153 1.06 1.09 9.30
CA ILE A 153 0.91 2.55 9.18
C ILE A 153 2.08 3.16 8.40
N VAL A 154 3.32 2.75 8.73
CA VAL A 154 4.51 3.19 8.01
C VAL A 154 4.46 2.72 6.55
N ALA A 155 3.95 1.51 6.28
CA ALA A 155 3.71 1.05 4.92
C ALA A 155 2.66 1.92 4.21
N LEU A 156 1.50 2.19 4.81
CA LEU A 156 0.47 3.05 4.22
C LEU A 156 1.00 4.46 3.92
N ALA A 157 1.81 5.02 4.84
CA ALA A 157 2.45 6.32 4.65
C ALA A 157 3.38 6.32 3.42
N LYS A 158 4.20 5.26 3.24
CA LYS A 158 5.06 5.09 2.05
C LYS A 158 4.28 5.16 0.73
N PHE A 159 3.07 4.62 0.72
CA PHE A 159 2.19 4.59 -0.46
C PHE A 159 1.28 5.81 -0.58
N LYS A 160 1.52 6.85 0.22
CA LYS A 160 0.73 8.10 0.23
C LYS A 160 -0.76 7.88 0.57
N LYS A 161 -1.08 6.82 1.31
CA LYS A 161 -2.45 6.49 1.76
C LYS A 161 -2.66 6.97 3.19
N MET A 162 -2.62 8.30 3.35
CA MET A 162 -2.60 8.95 4.67
C MET A 162 -3.93 8.78 5.40
N ASP A 163 -5.05 8.86 4.69
CA ASP A 163 -6.38 8.66 5.26
C ASP A 163 -6.52 7.26 5.89
N GLU A 164 -6.11 6.23 5.15
CA GLU A 164 -6.11 4.86 5.65
C GLU A 164 -5.12 4.69 6.82
N ALA A 165 -3.94 5.31 6.75
CA ALA A 165 -2.96 5.27 7.83
C ALA A 165 -3.52 5.86 9.13
N MET A 166 -4.23 6.98 9.05
CA MET A 166 -4.88 7.63 10.20
C MET A 166 -6.05 6.81 10.75
N VAL A 167 -6.80 6.11 9.89
CA VAL A 167 -7.83 5.15 10.35
C VAL A 167 -7.19 3.99 11.13
N ILE A 168 -6.11 3.41 10.62
CA ILE A 168 -5.40 2.33 11.32
C ILE A 168 -4.77 2.83 12.63
N TRP A 169 -4.25 4.05 12.65
CA TRP A 169 -3.78 4.72 13.88
C TRP A 169 -4.91 4.92 14.90
N GLY A 170 -6.11 5.30 14.45
CA GLY A 170 -7.32 5.39 15.27
C GLY A 170 -7.70 4.04 15.89
N ASN A 171 -7.76 2.99 15.07
CA ASN A 171 -8.10 1.64 15.51
C ASN A 171 -7.14 1.12 16.60
N MET A 172 -5.85 1.44 16.50
CA MET A 172 -4.86 1.09 17.54
C MET A 172 -5.25 1.68 18.90
N LYS A 173 -5.74 2.92 18.93
CA LYS A 173 -6.20 3.58 20.15
C LYS A 173 -7.51 2.99 20.66
N ASP A 174 -8.43 2.62 19.77
CA ASP A 174 -9.69 1.95 20.13
C ASP A 174 -9.44 0.58 20.79
N GLU A 175 -8.33 -0.10 20.40
CA GLU A 175 -7.84 -1.32 21.05
C GLU A 175 -7.05 -1.04 22.35
N ASN A 176 -7.04 0.19 22.85
CA ASN A 176 -6.34 0.66 24.05
C ASN A 176 -4.84 0.36 24.04
N LEU A 177 -4.21 0.40 22.86
CA LEU A 177 -2.77 0.27 22.73
C LEU A 177 -2.08 1.62 22.92
N PHE A 178 -1.05 1.64 23.78
CA PHE A 178 -0.23 2.81 24.01
C PHE A 178 1.06 2.71 23.20
N PRO A 179 1.29 3.61 22.23
CA PRO A 179 2.52 3.61 21.44
C PRO A 179 3.71 4.02 22.29
N ASP A 180 4.85 3.39 22.08
CA ASP A 180 6.11 3.84 22.68
C ASP A 180 6.68 5.05 21.92
N SER A 181 7.64 5.74 22.55
CA SER A 181 8.37 6.87 21.96
C SER A 181 8.96 6.54 20.58
N GLN A 182 9.48 5.31 20.40
CA GLN A 182 10.01 4.85 19.12
C GLN A 182 8.92 4.76 18.04
N THR A 183 7.75 4.21 18.36
CA THR A 183 6.61 4.11 17.45
C THR A 183 6.12 5.48 17.04
N TYR A 184 5.98 6.42 17.99
CA TYR A 184 5.67 7.81 17.65
C TYR A 184 6.70 8.40 16.69
N ALA A 185 8.00 8.26 16.99
CA ALA A 185 9.07 8.79 16.16
C ALA A 185 9.06 8.19 14.74
N GLU A 186 8.84 6.88 14.60
CA GLU A 186 8.80 6.19 13.30
C GLU A 186 7.57 6.58 12.47
N VAL A 187 6.39 6.64 13.09
CA VAL A 187 5.16 7.02 12.41
C VAL A 187 5.22 8.47 11.96
N ILE A 188 5.62 9.40 12.85
CA ILE A 188 5.84 10.81 12.53
C ILE A 188 6.86 10.95 11.38
N ARG A 189 7.97 10.21 11.43
CA ARG A 189 8.96 10.20 10.34
C ARG A 189 8.32 9.77 9.02
N GLY A 190 7.48 8.74 9.05
CA GLY A 190 6.71 8.28 7.89
C GLY A 190 5.89 9.40 7.28
N PHE A 191 5.00 10.01 8.05
CA PHE A 191 4.13 11.10 7.57
C PHE A 191 4.92 12.30 7.02
N LEU A 192 5.98 12.73 7.71
CA LEU A 192 6.84 13.83 7.25
C LEU A 192 7.57 13.50 5.95
N SER A 193 8.10 12.28 5.82
CA SER A 193 8.87 11.87 4.63
C SER A 193 8.01 11.78 3.37
N TYR A 194 6.72 11.50 3.51
CA TYR A 194 5.79 11.31 2.39
C TYR A 194 4.84 12.49 2.16
N GLY A 195 5.07 13.62 2.84
CA GLY A 195 4.48 14.92 2.51
C GLY A 195 3.20 15.28 3.28
N SER A 196 2.95 14.66 4.44
CA SER A 196 1.81 14.98 5.32
C SER A 196 2.26 15.56 6.66
N PRO A 197 2.75 16.82 6.70
CA PRO A 197 3.17 17.45 7.95
C PRO A 197 2.00 17.70 8.92
N SER A 198 0.78 17.91 8.40
CA SER A 198 -0.41 18.11 9.23
C SER A 198 -0.75 16.85 10.04
N ASP A 199 -0.74 15.68 9.40
CA ASP A 199 -1.00 14.40 10.08
C ASP A 199 0.10 14.06 11.09
N ALA A 200 1.36 14.35 10.74
CA ALA A 200 2.49 14.22 11.65
C ALA A 200 2.30 15.09 12.92
N MET A 201 1.79 16.31 12.76
CA MET A 201 1.50 17.20 13.89
C MET A 201 0.31 16.71 14.72
N ASN A 202 -0.72 16.09 14.12
CA ASN A 202 -1.80 15.48 14.87
C ASN A 202 -1.29 14.37 15.80
N ILE A 203 -0.42 13.51 15.27
CA ILE A 203 0.20 12.43 16.05
C ILE A 203 1.13 12.98 17.14
N TYR A 204 1.84 14.07 16.86
CA TYR A 204 2.65 14.77 17.87
C TYR A 204 1.81 15.32 19.02
N GLU A 205 0.66 15.93 18.74
CA GLU A 205 -0.24 16.42 19.79
C GLU A 205 -0.86 15.28 20.60
N GLU A 206 -1.04 14.10 19.99
CA GLU A 206 -1.44 12.89 20.72
C GLU A 206 -0.31 12.36 21.62
N MET A 207 0.94 12.38 21.15
CA MET A 207 2.11 12.04 21.96
C MET A 207 2.23 12.95 23.20
N LYS A 208 1.93 14.25 23.08
CA LYS A 208 1.93 15.15 24.25
C LYS A 208 0.85 14.82 25.28
N LYS A 209 -0.22 14.15 24.86
CA LYS A 209 -1.34 13.72 25.71
C LYS A 209 -1.17 12.30 26.22
N SER A 210 -0.13 11.57 25.79
CA SER A 210 0.11 10.21 26.27
C SER A 210 0.44 10.22 27.76
N PRO A 211 0.10 9.14 28.49
CA PRO A 211 0.45 9.02 29.90
C PRO A 211 1.97 9.00 30.13
N ASP A 212 2.73 8.52 29.15
CA ASP A 212 4.18 8.48 29.21
C ASP A 212 4.77 9.87 28.90
N PRO A 213 5.81 10.29 29.65
CA PRO A 213 6.48 11.55 29.37
C PRO A 213 7.11 11.50 27.98
N PRO A 214 6.94 12.55 27.16
CA PRO A 214 7.48 12.55 25.81
C PRO A 214 9.01 12.50 25.89
N GLU A 215 9.64 11.72 25.02
CA GLU A 215 11.09 11.62 24.93
C GLU A 215 11.66 12.57 23.86
N GLU A 216 12.97 12.76 23.85
CA GLU A 216 13.68 13.65 22.92
C GLU A 216 13.62 13.18 21.45
N LEU A 217 13.58 11.86 21.20
CA LEU A 217 13.71 11.30 19.85
C LEU A 217 12.63 11.80 18.88
N PRO A 218 11.31 11.74 19.20
CA PRO A 218 10.26 12.31 18.35
C PRO A 218 10.48 13.78 17.96
N PHE A 219 10.95 14.63 18.90
CA PHE A 219 11.22 16.05 18.62
C PHE A 219 12.35 16.22 17.61
N ARG A 220 13.42 15.44 17.73
CA ARG A 220 14.53 15.45 16.75
C ARG A 220 14.05 15.07 15.35
N VAL A 221 13.12 14.11 15.25
CA VAL A 221 12.51 13.74 13.96
C VAL A 221 11.67 14.88 13.40
N LEU A 222 10.83 15.50 14.22
CA LEU A 222 9.98 16.64 13.83
C LEU A 222 10.80 17.83 13.36
N LEU A 223 11.78 18.28 14.14
CA LEU A 223 12.59 19.46 13.82
C LEU A 223 13.41 19.27 12.53
N LYS A 224 13.83 18.03 12.24
CA LYS A 224 14.47 17.68 10.97
C LYS A 224 13.49 17.61 9.81
N GLY A 225 12.33 16.99 9.99
CA GLY A 225 11.33 16.81 8.93
C GLY A 225 10.54 18.09 8.60
N LEU A 226 10.42 19.00 9.55
CA LEU A 226 9.71 20.28 9.41
C LEU A 226 10.62 21.43 8.95
N LEU A 227 11.83 21.16 8.46
CA LEU A 227 12.68 22.19 7.85
C LEU A 227 11.96 23.00 6.75
N PRO A 228 11.13 22.40 5.87
CA PRO A 228 10.34 23.15 4.89
C PRO A 228 9.17 23.96 5.49
N HIS A 229 8.83 23.75 6.77
CA HIS A 229 7.65 24.30 7.44
C HIS A 229 8.06 25.05 8.74
N PRO A 230 8.66 26.24 8.62
CA PRO A 230 9.27 26.94 9.76
C PRO A 230 8.27 27.28 10.87
N LEU A 231 7.01 27.55 10.54
CA LEU A 231 5.96 27.84 11.54
C LEU A 231 5.69 26.64 12.46
N LEU A 232 5.60 25.43 11.89
CA LEU A 232 5.40 24.21 12.66
C LEU A 232 6.66 23.85 13.43
N ARG A 233 7.83 24.00 12.80
CA ARG A 233 9.14 23.77 13.43
C ARG A 233 9.34 24.63 14.67
N ASN A 234 9.05 25.92 14.58
CA ASN A 234 9.22 26.86 15.69
C ASN A 234 8.29 26.53 16.86
N ARG A 235 7.06 26.06 16.58
CA ARG A 235 6.17 25.55 17.63
C ARG A 235 6.79 24.35 18.34
N VAL A 236 7.22 23.33 17.61
CA VAL A 236 7.85 22.13 18.19
C VAL A 236 9.13 22.48 18.97
N LYS A 237 9.90 23.47 18.49
CA LYS A 237 11.12 23.94 19.16
C LYS A 237 10.81 24.57 20.52
N ARG A 238 9.82 25.45 20.59
CA ARG A 238 9.37 26.04 21.88
C ARG A 238 8.86 24.97 22.83
N ASP A 239 8.02 24.06 22.34
CA ASP A 239 7.48 22.96 23.14
C ASP A 239 8.63 22.07 23.68
N PHE A 240 9.71 21.88 22.92
CA PHE A 240 10.89 21.15 23.40
C PHE A 240 11.65 21.91 24.50
N GLU A 241 11.89 23.20 24.32
CA GLU A 241 12.59 24.04 25.31
C GLU A 241 11.80 24.12 26.64
N GLU A 242 10.47 24.17 26.56
CA GLU A 242 9.58 24.13 27.73
C GLU A 242 9.63 22.78 28.47
N LEU A 243 9.67 21.67 27.74
CA LEU A 243 9.68 20.33 28.33
C LEU A 243 11.07 19.88 28.81
N PHE A 244 12.15 20.37 28.20
CA PHE A 244 13.53 19.99 28.50
C PHE A 244 14.43 21.21 28.70
N PRO A 245 14.24 22.00 29.78
CA PRO A 245 14.98 23.24 30.01
C PRO A 245 16.50 23.04 30.13
N GLU A 246 16.94 21.84 30.54
CA GLU A 246 18.36 21.49 30.68
C GLU A 246 18.99 20.98 29.37
N ARG A 247 18.18 20.67 28.34
CA ARG A 247 18.67 20.12 27.08
C ARG A 247 18.50 21.15 25.97
N HIS A 248 19.58 21.42 25.25
CA HIS A 248 19.52 22.27 24.05
C HIS A 248 19.59 21.38 22.81
N ILE A 249 18.70 21.62 21.84
CA ILE A 249 18.82 21.01 20.52
C ILE A 249 19.79 21.86 19.69
N TYR A 250 20.80 21.20 19.11
CA TYR A 250 21.69 21.84 18.15
C TYR A 250 20.89 22.28 16.93
N ASP A 251 20.73 23.59 16.77
CA ASP A 251 20.06 24.23 15.63
C ASP A 251 21.12 24.96 14.80
N PRO A 252 21.71 24.30 13.78
CA PRO A 252 22.72 24.93 12.95
C PRO A 252 22.11 26.13 12.21
N PRO A 253 22.85 27.26 12.09
CA PRO A 253 22.37 28.45 11.40
C PRO A 253 21.80 28.14 10.00
N GLU A 254 20.68 28.77 9.66
CA GLU A 254 19.92 28.55 8.41
C GLU A 254 20.78 28.66 7.14
N GLU A 255 21.88 29.41 7.21
CA GLU A 255 22.88 29.63 6.15
C GLU A 255 23.57 28.34 5.65
N ILE A 256 23.57 27.26 6.44
CA ILE A 256 24.25 25.99 6.09
C ILE A 256 23.42 25.14 5.11
N PHE A 257 22.12 25.40 4.98
CA PHE A 257 21.21 24.54 4.21
C PHE A 257 20.98 24.96 2.75
N GLY A 258 21.66 26.01 2.27
CA GLY A 258 21.80 26.28 0.83
C GLY A 258 20.50 26.25 0.03
N MET A 259 19.42 26.87 0.53
CA MET A 259 18.25 27.15 -0.31
C MET A 259 18.65 28.21 -1.35
N ARG A 260 18.87 27.75 -2.58
CA ARG A 260 18.99 28.55 -3.79
C ARG A 260 17.98 28.04 -4.81
#